data_AF-A0A8R2JWR2-F1
#
_entry.id   AF-A0A8R2JWR2-F1
#
_cell.length_a   1.000
_cell.length_b   1.000
_cell.length_c   1.000
_cell.angle_alpha   90.00
_cell.angle_beta   90.00
_cell.angle_gamma   90.00
#
_symmetry.space_group_name_H-M   'P 1'
#
loop_
_entity.id
_entity.type
_entity.pdbx_description
1 polymer ?
#
loop_
_entity_poly.entity_id
_entity_poly.type
_entity_poly.pdbx_seq_one_letter_code
_entity_poly.pdbx_strand_id
1 'polypeptide(L)'
;MIIGTILTVISYSLVGPAPFMPIEKSMLWVVIGLVIQGVALGMICVPTFVDSMKAAFQSGFPNDIHTYGLLSGIWTSSFALGAFLGPSIAGVLYDLVGFENGTYFEISLHIVLVSIAVFPYIDDGGREEENK
;
A
#
# COMPACT_ATOMS: atom_id res chain seq x y z
N MET A 1 -1.69 1.29 -8.31
CA MET A 1 -1.83 0.66 -6.98
C MET A 1 -1.49 -0.83 -7.00
N ILE A 2 -2.22 -1.71 -7.70
CA ILE A 2 -2.01 -3.19 -7.68
C ILE A 2 -0.55 -3.58 -7.97
N ILE A 3 0.03 -3.08 -9.07
CA ILE A 3 1.44 -3.35 -9.43
C ILE A 3 2.39 -2.86 -8.32
N GLY A 4 2.15 -1.66 -7.78
CA GLY A 4 2.92 -1.12 -6.67
C GLY A 4 2.88 -2.04 -5.44
N THR A 5 1.70 -2.55 -5.08
CA THR A 5 1.55 -3.46 -3.95
C THR A 5 2.28 -4.79 -4.15
N ILE A 6 2.26 -5.36 -5.36
CA ILE A 6 3.04 -6.56 -5.68
C ILE A 6 4.54 -6.29 -5.52
N LEU A 7 5.03 -5.14 -5.99
CA LEU A 7 6.42 -4.75 -5.81
C LEU A 7 6.79 -4.52 -4.34
N THR A 8 5.87 -4.00 -3.52
CA THR A 8 6.07 -3.86 -2.08
C THR A 8 6.26 -5.22 -1.40
N VAL A 9 5.44 -6.22 -1.72
CA VAL A 9 5.62 -7.58 -1.19
C VAL A 9 6.97 -8.17 -1.60
N ILE A 10 7.39 -7.97 -2.86
CA ILE A 10 8.71 -8.41 -3.35
C ILE A 10 9.83 -7.70 -2.59
N SER A 11 9.71 -6.40 -2.35
CA SER A 11 10.69 -5.61 -1.60
C SER A 11 10.84 -6.10 -0.15
N TYR A 12 9.74 -6.25 0.58
CA TYR A 12 9.79 -6.71 1.98
C TYR A 12 10.32 -8.14 2.11
N SER A 13 10.07 -8.98 1.11
CA SER A 13 10.65 -10.34 1.02
C SER A 13 12.18 -10.34 0.82
N LEU A 14 12.73 -9.27 0.23
CA LEU A 14 14.18 -9.08 0.07
C LEU A 14 14.83 -8.43 1.30
N VAL A 15 14.10 -7.57 2.02
CA VAL A 15 14.61 -6.82 3.19
C VAL A 15 14.63 -7.66 4.47
N GLY A 16 13.53 -8.35 4.78
CA GLY A 16 13.53 -9.39 5.81
C GLY A 16 13.77 -10.72 5.13
N PRO A 17 14.93 -11.40 5.31
CA PRO A 17 15.16 -12.65 4.62
C PRO A 17 14.04 -13.61 4.99
N ALA A 18 13.21 -13.95 4.01
CA ALA A 18 12.20 -14.96 4.19
C ALA A 18 12.90 -16.26 4.65
N PRO A 19 12.44 -16.94 5.71
CA PRO A 19 13.07 -18.16 6.24
C PRO A 19 13.14 -19.31 5.23
N PHE A 20 12.53 -19.15 4.04
CA PHE A 20 12.62 -20.07 2.90
C PHE A 20 13.81 -19.83 1.98
N MET A 21 14.57 -18.74 2.15
CA MET A 21 15.69 -18.38 1.28
C MET A 21 16.99 -18.32 2.10
N PRO A 22 17.96 -19.23 1.89
CA PRO A 22 19.24 -19.27 2.60
C PRO A 22 20.19 -18.19 2.06
N ILE A 23 19.77 -16.93 2.09
CA ILE A 23 20.60 -15.78 1.74
C ILE A 23 21.08 -15.16 3.06
N GLU A 24 22.40 -15.12 3.25
CA GLU A 24 23.00 -14.33 4.33
C GLU A 24 22.54 -12.87 4.20
N LYS A 25 22.17 -12.23 5.31
CA LYS A 25 21.77 -10.81 5.36
C LYS A 25 22.90 -9.93 4.82
N SER A 26 22.92 -9.74 3.50
CA SER A 26 23.87 -8.86 2.83
C SER A 26 23.24 -7.49 2.68
N MET A 27 23.97 -6.47 3.10
CA MET A 27 23.57 -5.06 3.02
C MET A 27 23.13 -4.67 1.59
N LEU A 28 23.69 -5.33 0.57
CA LEU A 28 23.33 -5.12 -0.83
C LEU A 28 21.86 -5.48 -1.13
N TRP A 29 21.36 -6.60 -0.60
CA TRP A 29 19.97 -7.02 -0.81
C TRP A 29 18.98 -6.07 -0.14
N VAL A 30 19.32 -5.57 1.04
CA VAL A 30 18.52 -4.56 1.75
C VAL A 30 18.46 -3.26 0.94
N VAL A 31 19.59 -2.79 0.40
CA VAL A 31 19.62 -1.58 -0.43
C VAL A 31 18.75 -1.74 -1.68
N ILE A 32 18.88 -2.88 -2.39
CA ILE A 32 18.06 -3.18 -3.57
C ILE A 32 16.57 -3.20 -3.19
N GLY A 33 16.22 -3.85 -2.09
CA GLY A 33 14.86 -3.88 -1.55
C GLY A 33 14.31 -2.48 -1.29
N LEU A 34 15.07 -1.62 -0.61
CA LEU A 34 14.66 -0.24 -0.32
C LEU A 34 14.47 0.62 -1.57
N VAL A 35 15.29 0.45 -2.61
CA VAL A 35 15.09 1.14 -3.90
C VAL A 35 13.78 0.71 -4.54
N ILE A 36 13.51 -0.60 -4.58
CA ILE A 36 12.25 -1.14 -5.11
C ILE A 36 11.06 -0.61 -4.29
N GLN A 37 11.20 -0.52 -2.96
CA GLN A 37 10.16 0.01 -2.08
C GLN A 37 9.83 1.47 -2.41
N GLY A 38 10.84 2.30 -2.69
CA GLY A 38 10.62 3.70 -3.07
C GLY A 38 9.80 3.84 -4.35
N VAL A 39 10.10 3.02 -5.36
CA VAL A 39 9.34 2.98 -6.63
C VAL A 39 7.92 2.47 -6.38
N ALA A 40 7.78 1.42 -5.57
CA ALA A 40 6.48 0.85 -5.21
C ALA A 40 5.57 1.86 -4.51
N LEU A 41 6.11 2.62 -3.54
CA LEU A 41 5.37 3.67 -2.83
C LEU A 41 4.86 4.75 -3.80
N GLY A 42 5.66 5.16 -4.77
CA GLY A 42 5.22 6.10 -5.82
C GLY A 42 4.07 5.54 -6.65
N MET A 43 4.14 4.26 -7.04
CA MET A 43 3.10 3.55 -7.79
C MET A 43 1.83 3.25 -6.99
N ILE A 44 1.85 3.44 -5.68
CA ILE A 44 0.68 3.37 -4.80
C ILE A 44 0.12 4.78 -4.61
N CYS A 45 0.91 5.72 -4.09
CA CYS A 45 0.40 7.02 -3.67
C CYS A 45 -0.18 7.86 -4.81
N VAL A 46 0.48 7.91 -5.97
CA VAL A 46 0.04 8.75 -7.10
C VAL A 46 -1.33 8.29 -7.66
N PRO A 47 -1.51 7.03 -8.07
CA PRO A 47 -2.80 6.59 -8.60
C PRO A 47 -3.91 6.64 -7.55
N THR A 48 -3.64 6.29 -6.29
CA THR A 48 -4.69 6.34 -5.26
C THR A 48 -5.18 7.77 -5.00
N PHE A 49 -4.28 8.76 -5.04
CA PHE A 49 -4.68 10.17 -4.98
C PHE A 49 -5.56 10.55 -6.19
N VAL A 50 -5.14 10.18 -7.41
CA VAL A 50 -5.89 10.45 -8.64
C VAL A 50 -7.26 9.77 -8.65
N ASP A 51 -7.34 8.52 -8.22
CA ASP A 51 -8.58 7.74 -8.19
C ASP A 51 -9.54 8.31 -7.14
N SER A 52 -9.04 8.77 -6.00
CA SER A 52 -9.84 9.48 -4.99
C SER A 52 -10.48 10.76 -5.55
N MET A 53 -9.74 11.50 -6.39
CA MET A 53 -10.28 12.69 -7.08
C MET A 53 -11.34 12.33 -8.11
N LYS A 54 -11.09 11.32 -8.95
CA LYS A 54 -12.08 10.84 -9.92
C LYS A 54 -13.37 10.40 -9.24
N ALA A 55 -13.28 9.65 -8.14
CA ALA A 55 -14.42 9.18 -7.37
C ALA A 55 -15.25 10.34 -6.80
N ALA A 56 -14.60 11.39 -6.30
CA ALA A 56 -15.30 12.59 -5.84
C ALA A 56 -16.04 13.30 -6.99
N PHE A 57 -15.41 13.47 -8.15
CA PHE A 57 -16.07 14.09 -9.30
C PHE A 57 -17.24 13.26 -9.83
N GLN A 58 -17.11 11.93 -9.87
CA GLN A 58 -18.21 11.02 -10.22
C GLN A 58 -19.37 11.08 -9.22
N SER A 59 -19.07 11.39 -7.96
CA SER A 59 -20.08 11.57 -6.90
C SER A 59 -20.78 12.94 -6.95
N GLY A 60 -20.48 13.78 -7.95
CA GLY A 60 -21.13 15.07 -8.17
C GLY A 60 -20.43 16.27 -7.53
N PHE A 61 -19.23 16.10 -6.98
CA PHE A 61 -18.45 17.23 -6.47
C PHE A 61 -17.88 18.09 -7.62
N PRO A 62 -17.84 19.43 -7.46
CA PRO A 62 -17.32 20.33 -8.48
C PRO A 62 -15.81 20.12 -8.70
N ASN A 63 -15.38 20.25 -9.95
CA ASN A 63 -13.97 20.21 -10.31
C ASN A 63 -13.30 21.58 -10.08
N ASP A 64 -13.18 21.97 -8.81
CA ASP A 64 -12.66 23.27 -8.39
C ASP A 64 -11.54 23.16 -7.34
N ILE A 65 -10.79 24.24 -7.15
CA ILE A 65 -9.65 24.28 -6.23
C ILE A 65 -10.05 23.96 -4.78
N HIS A 66 -11.30 24.22 -4.40
CA HIS A 66 -11.83 23.89 -3.09
C HIS A 66 -11.92 22.37 -2.89
N THR A 67 -12.45 21.65 -3.88
CA THR A 67 -12.55 20.18 -3.84
C THR A 67 -11.17 19.53 -3.86
N TYR A 68 -10.26 20.02 -4.69
CA TYR A 68 -8.85 19.57 -4.69
C TYR A 68 -8.16 19.81 -3.34
N GLY A 69 -8.37 20.99 -2.74
CA GLY A 69 -7.84 21.33 -1.42
C GLY A 69 -8.37 20.40 -0.32
N LEU A 70 -9.66 20.10 -0.34
CA LEU A 70 -10.28 19.18 0.63
C LEU A 70 -9.74 17.75 0.47
N LEU A 71 -9.70 17.23 -0.75
CA LEU A 71 -9.23 15.87 -1.03
C LEU A 71 -7.74 15.70 -0.73
N SER A 72 -6.90 16.67 -1.11
CA SER A 72 -5.47 16.66 -0.76
C SER A 72 -5.24 16.75 0.74
N GLY A 73 -6.08 17.52 1.46
CA GLY A 73 -6.08 17.56 2.92
C GLY A 73 -6.37 16.18 3.53
N ILE A 74 -7.49 15.56 3.15
CA ILE A 74 -7.90 14.24 3.66
C ILE A 74 -6.86 13.16 3.34
N TRP A 75 -6.36 13.16 2.11
CA TRP A 75 -5.30 12.23 1.65
C TRP A 75 -4.03 12.38 2.49
N THR A 76 -3.54 13.61 2.64
CA THR A 76 -2.30 13.90 3.38
C THR A 76 -2.46 13.64 4.87
N SER A 77 -3.61 13.95 5.47
CA SER A 77 -3.91 13.63 6.87
C SER A 77 -3.94 12.13 7.11
N SER A 78 -4.53 11.36 6.19
CA SER A 78 -4.55 9.90 6.26
C SER A 78 -3.13 9.32 6.16
N PHE A 79 -2.32 9.86 5.25
CA PHE A 79 -0.91 9.48 5.12
C PHE A 79 -0.10 9.83 6.39
N ALA A 80 -0.28 11.03 6.94
CA ALA A 80 0.40 11.46 8.16
C ALA A 80 0.00 10.60 9.37
N LEU A 81 -1.28 10.21 9.47
CA LEU A 81 -1.76 9.28 10.50
C LEU A 81 -1.08 7.91 10.36
N GLY A 82 -0.99 7.37 9.15
CA GLY A 82 -0.26 6.12 8.88
C GLY A 82 1.23 6.23 9.20
N ALA A 83 1.87 7.36 8.87
CA ALA A 83 3.27 7.62 9.18
C ALA A 83 3.55 7.76 10.68
N PHE A 84 2.54 8.14 11.48
CA PHE A 84 2.62 8.16 12.94
C PHE A 84 2.38 6.78 13.54
N LEU A 85 1.28 6.11 13.17
CA LEU A 85 0.91 4.82 13.73
C LEU A 85 1.84 3.69 13.31
N GLY A 86 2.33 3.72 12.06
CA GLY A 86 3.19 2.70 11.49
C GLY A 86 4.43 2.40 12.35
N PRO A 87 5.29 3.40 12.62
CA PRO A 87 6.46 3.22 13.49
C PRO A 87 6.09 2.85 14.94
N SER A 88 5.01 3.40 15.49
CA SER A 88 4.57 3.06 16.85
C SER A 88 4.18 1.59 16.99
N ILE A 89 3.40 1.07 16.04
CA ILE A 89 2.99 -0.35 16.02
C ILE A 89 4.19 -1.24 15.68
N ALA A 90 5.02 -0.84 14.72
CA ALA A 90 6.19 -1.60 14.29
C ALA A 90 7.23 -1.74 15.42
N GLY A 91 7.42 -0.72 16.26
CA GLY A 91 8.33 -0.79 17.40
C GLY A 91 7.88 -1.82 18.43
N VAL A 92 6.60 -1.78 18.83
CA VAL A 92 6.02 -2.76 19.76
C VAL A 92 6.08 -4.18 19.15
N LEU A 93 5.77 -4.31 17.86
CA LEU A 93 5.83 -5.58 17.17
C LEU A 93 7.26 -6.14 17.11
N TYR A 94 8.24 -5.28 16.84
CA TYR A 94 9.66 -5.64 16.81
C TYR A 94 10.12 -6.20 18.17
N ASP A 95 9.71 -5.58 19.27
CA ASP A 95 10.05 -6.03 20.62
C ASP A 95 9.41 -7.39 20.98
N LEU A 96 8.24 -7.70 20.42
CA LEU A 96 7.50 -8.93 20.73
C LEU A 96 7.91 -10.15 19.88
N VAL A 97 8.05 -9.97 18.56
CA VAL A 97 8.24 -11.09 17.62
C VAL A 97 9.54 -11.02 16.81
N GLY A 98 10.29 -9.91 16.94
CA GLY A 98 11.51 -9.66 16.18
C GLY A 98 11.25 -9.24 14.73
N PHE A 99 12.31 -8.79 14.05
CA PHE A 99 12.25 -8.26 12.68
C PHE A 99 11.74 -9.28 11.64
N GLU A 100 12.22 -10.53 11.73
CA GLU A 100 11.93 -11.58 10.76
C GLU A 100 10.47 -12.03 10.77
N ASN A 101 9.85 -12.08 11.95
CA ASN A 101 8.43 -12.40 12.03
C ASN A 101 7.55 -11.14 11.80
N GLY A 102 8.09 -9.95 12.07
CA GLY A 102 7.42 -8.68 11.79
C GLY A 102 7.15 -8.44 10.30
N THR A 103 7.99 -8.97 9.40
CA THR A 103 7.73 -8.85 7.95
C THR A 103 6.51 -9.66 7.50
N TYR A 104 6.15 -10.76 8.17
CA TYR A 104 4.90 -11.47 7.86
C TYR A 104 3.66 -10.64 8.17
N PHE A 105 3.70 -9.83 9.23
CA PHE A 105 2.61 -8.92 9.56
C PHE A 105 2.44 -7.87 8.45
N GLU A 106 3.54 -7.31 7.98
CA GLU A 106 3.58 -6.34 6.88
C GLU A 106 3.00 -6.92 5.58
N ILE A 107 3.46 -8.12 5.19
CA ILE A 107 2.98 -8.82 3.99
C ILE A 107 1.49 -9.14 4.11
N SER A 108 1.05 -9.62 5.28
CA SER A 108 -0.36 -9.93 5.54
C SER A 108 -1.25 -8.70 5.39
N LEU A 109 -0.79 -7.55 5.89
CA LEU A 109 -1.51 -6.27 5.80
C LEU A 109 -1.66 -5.84 4.33
N HIS A 110 -0.60 -5.97 3.52
CA HIS A 110 -0.66 -5.67 2.09
C HIS A 110 -1.58 -6.62 1.31
N ILE A 111 -1.63 -7.90 1.65
CA ILE A 111 -2.55 -8.87 1.04
C ILE A 111 -4.01 -8.49 1.31
N VAL A 112 -4.35 -8.11 2.54
CA VAL A 112 -5.69 -7.62 2.89
C VAL A 112 -6.04 -6.38 2.08
N LEU A 113 -5.09 -5.46 1.93
CA LEU A 113 -5.27 -4.22 1.17
C LEU A 113 -5.52 -4.49 -0.32
N VAL A 114 -4.82 -5.44 -0.92
CA VAL A 114 -5.11 -5.90 -2.30
C VAL A 114 -6.51 -6.51 -2.37
N SER A 115 -6.89 -7.33 -1.40
CA SER A 115 -8.20 -7.99 -1.40
C SER A 115 -9.34 -6.98 -1.37
N ILE A 116 -9.24 -5.95 -0.53
CA ILE A 116 -10.20 -4.83 -0.48
C ILE A 116 -10.21 -4.06 -1.80
N ALA A 117 -9.04 -3.81 -2.37
CA ALA A 117 -8.92 -3.08 -3.64
C ALA A 117 -9.48 -3.85 -4.84
N VAL A 118 -9.39 -5.18 -4.85
CA VAL A 118 -9.86 -6.04 -5.93
C VAL A 118 -11.36 -6.34 -5.82
N PHE A 119 -11.91 -6.39 -4.60
CA PHE A 119 -13.34 -6.62 -4.37
C PHE A 119 -14.29 -5.78 -5.24
N PRO A 120 -14.17 -4.44 -5.32
CA PRO A 120 -15.05 -3.62 -6.16
C PRO A 120 -14.86 -3.87 -7.67
N TYR A 121 -13.66 -4.26 -8.12
CA TYR A 121 -13.44 -4.61 -9.53
C TYR A 121 -14.12 -5.94 -9.92
N ILE A 122 -14.24 -6.88 -8.96
CA ILE A 122 -14.99 -8.12 -9.18
C ILE A 122 -16.50 -7.84 -9.18
N ASP A 123 -16.98 -6.98 -8.29
CA ASP A 123 -18.41 -6.63 -8.18
C ASP A 123 -18.92 -5.86 -9.41
N ASP A 124 -18.13 -4.94 -9.96
CA ASP A 124 -18.48 -4.25 -11.22
C ASP A 124 -18.51 -5.20 -12.42
N GLY A 125 -17.60 -6.19 -12.46
CA GLY A 125 -17.62 -7.24 -13.49
C GLY A 125 -18.88 -8.11 -13.44
N GLY A 126 -19.43 -8.36 -12.24
CA GLY A 126 -20.70 -9.07 -12.05
C GLY A 126 -21.91 -8.26 -12.50
N ARG A 127 -21.90 -6.94 -12.31
CA ARG A 127 -22.98 -6.04 -12.75
C ARG A 127 -23.07 -5.86 -14.26
N GLU A 128 -21.94 -5.94 -14.97
CA GLU A 128 -21.95 -5.89 -16.45
C GLU A 128 -22.47 -7.20 -17.08
N GLU A 129 -22.28 -8.35 -16.43
CA GLU A 129 -22.86 -9.62 -16.88
C GLU A 129 -24.35 -9.76 -16.54
N GLU A 130 -24.83 -9.17 -15.45
CA GLU A 130 -26.26 -9.22 -15.07
C GLU A 130 -27.15 -8.26 -15.89
N ASN A 131 -26.56 -7.25 -16.54
CA ASN A 131 -27.25 -6.28 -17.41
C ASN A 131 -27.19 -6.61 -18.91
N LYS A 132 -26.78 -7.84 -19.28
CA LYS A 132 -26.73 -8.35 -20.65
C LYS A 132 -27.76 -9.46 -20.88
#